data_AF-A0A950VJ61-F1
#
_entry.id   AF-A0A950VJ61-F1
#
_cell.length_a   1.000
_cell.length_b   1.000
_cell.length_c   1.000
_cell.angle_alpha   90.00
_cell.angle_beta   90.00
_cell.angle_gamma   90.00
#
_symmetry.space_group_name_H-M   'P 1'
#
loop_
_entity.id
_entity.type
_entity.pdbx_description
1 polymer ?
#
loop_
_entity_poly.entity_id
_entity_poly.type
_entity_poly.pdbx_seq_one_letter_code
_entity_poly.pdbx_strand_id
1 'polypeptide(L)'
;MAKPPQHGFREYVKNPNLFREEIKELNGKEGGAEAPESAVAVHGPYEFVLHLYQRKGASGLTEPQLDYLTLYWLDAEVRNGGFSQYYFNSSGELAPYAVKAARSVGAPELAKIIQEANALFGKNGPDPDREKRMDQLSKIDLQTLGELDNRYYQCTENLSEILPRFVVNHPKDFK
;
A
#
# COMPACT_ATOMS: atom_id res chain seq x y z
N MET A 1 18.51 -27.20 -3.33
CA MET A 1 17.16 -26.93 -2.80
C MET A 1 17.30 -25.82 -1.77
N ALA A 2 16.72 -24.65 -2.02
CA ALA A 2 16.70 -23.57 -1.04
C ALA A 2 15.85 -23.99 0.17
N LYS A 3 16.33 -23.73 1.39
CA LYS A 3 15.57 -24.03 2.60
C LYS A 3 14.35 -23.10 2.68
N PRO A 4 13.19 -23.59 3.12
CA PRO A 4 12.03 -22.73 3.33
C PRO A 4 12.30 -21.70 4.44
N PRO A 5 11.64 -20.54 4.40
CA PRO A 5 11.73 -19.54 5.45
C PRO A 5 11.30 -20.13 6.79
N GLN A 6 12.01 -19.73 7.85
CA GLN A 6 11.86 -20.28 9.20
C GLN A 6 10.80 -19.54 10.03
N HIS A 7 10.38 -18.34 9.60
CA HIS A 7 9.45 -17.49 10.35
C HIS A 7 8.13 -17.28 9.59
N GLY A 8 7.05 -17.08 10.35
CA GLY A 8 5.70 -16.88 9.81
C GLY A 8 5.42 -15.41 9.45
N PHE A 9 4.48 -15.20 8.53
CA PHE A 9 4.08 -13.86 8.03
C PHE A 9 3.84 -12.81 9.14
N ARG A 10 3.20 -13.20 10.24
CA ARG A 10 2.94 -12.31 11.39
C ARG A 10 4.19 -11.80 12.10
N GLU A 11 5.32 -12.50 11.98
CA GLU A 11 6.57 -12.12 12.63
C GLU A 11 7.37 -11.13 11.77
N TYR A 12 7.31 -11.25 10.44
CA TYR A 12 7.88 -10.26 9.52
C TYR A 12 7.22 -8.89 9.62
N VAL A 13 5.90 -8.86 9.82
CA VAL A 13 5.15 -7.61 10.06
C VAL A 13 5.61 -6.91 11.34
N LYS A 14 5.97 -7.68 12.38
CA LYS A 14 6.40 -7.13 13.67
C LYS A 14 7.86 -6.71 13.69
N ASN A 15 8.69 -7.35 12.88
CA ASN A 15 10.10 -7.00 12.78
C ASN A 15 10.58 -7.14 11.31
N PRO A 16 10.45 -6.06 10.52
CA PRO A 16 10.81 -6.05 9.09
C PRO A 16 12.28 -6.37 8.80
N ASN A 17 13.17 -6.26 9.79
CA ASN A 17 14.58 -6.60 9.64
C ASN A 17 14.83 -8.12 9.63
N LEU A 18 13.94 -8.94 10.19
CA LEU A 18 14.05 -10.41 10.16
C LEU A 18 14.06 -10.93 8.71
N PHE A 19 13.15 -10.42 7.89
CA PHE A 19 13.05 -10.81 6.48
C PHE A 19 14.30 -10.42 5.70
N ARG A 20 14.88 -9.24 5.98
CA ARG A 20 16.08 -8.74 5.31
C ARG A 20 17.32 -9.58 5.60
N GLU A 21 17.49 -10.04 6.83
CA GLU A 21 18.61 -10.91 7.22
C GLU A 21 18.43 -12.34 6.69
N GLU A 22 17.20 -12.87 6.71
CA GLU A 22 16.89 -14.19 6.17
C GLU A 22 17.11 -14.27 4.64
N ILE A 23 16.81 -13.19 3.92
CA ILE A 23 17.11 -13.06 2.48
C ILE A 23 18.61 -12.97 2.21
N LYS A 24 19.41 -12.34 3.08
CA LYS A 24 20.88 -12.31 2.95
C LYS A 24 21.49 -13.70 3.17
N GLU A 25 20.97 -14.47 4.12
CA GLU A 25 21.41 -15.83 4.39
C GLU A 25 21.02 -16.80 3.26
N LEU A 26 19.85 -16.61 2.65
CA LEU A 26 19.39 -17.40 1.50
C LEU A 26 20.17 -17.05 0.21
N ASN A 27 20.51 -15.78 0.01
CA ASN A 27 21.24 -15.28 -1.17
C ASN A 27 22.75 -15.24 -0.96
N GLY A 28 23.31 -16.26 -0.32
CA GLY A 28 24.75 -16.40 -0.13
C GLY A 28 25.55 -16.34 -1.44
N LYS A 29 25.98 -15.12 -1.77
CA LYS A 29 26.87 -14.68 -2.87
C LYS A 29 26.27 -14.65 -4.29
N GLU A 30 26.64 -13.57 -4.99
CA GLU A 30 26.38 -13.20 -6.39
C GLU A 30 25.01 -12.50 -6.60
N GLY A 31 24.89 -11.32 -7.21
CA GLY A 31 25.72 -10.67 -8.22
C GLY A 31 25.18 -11.01 -9.62
N GLY A 32 24.34 -10.15 -10.20
CA GLY A 32 23.82 -10.33 -11.56
C GLY A 32 22.30 -10.47 -11.64
N ALA A 33 21.73 -10.05 -12.76
CA ALA A 33 20.32 -9.81 -12.99
C ALA A 33 19.46 -11.08 -13.22
N GLU A 34 18.14 -10.84 -13.29
CA GLU A 34 16.99 -11.77 -13.38
C GLU A 34 16.57 -12.36 -12.01
N ALA A 35 15.31 -12.23 -11.55
CA ALA A 35 14.07 -12.41 -12.29
C ALA A 35 12.87 -11.67 -11.66
N PRO A 36 12.05 -10.94 -12.45
CA PRO A 36 10.72 -10.50 -12.03
C PRO A 36 9.77 -11.70 -11.87
N GLU A 37 9.77 -12.60 -12.87
CA GLU A 37 8.79 -13.70 -13.03
C GLU A 37 8.79 -14.73 -11.90
N SER A 38 9.93 -14.92 -11.22
CA SER A 38 10.03 -15.83 -10.07
C SER A 38 9.64 -15.17 -8.74
N ALA A 39 9.64 -13.83 -8.65
CA ALA A 39 9.41 -13.13 -7.39
C ALA A 39 7.92 -13.09 -7.01
N VAL A 40 7.00 -12.94 -7.98
CA VAL A 40 5.55 -13.00 -7.72
C VAL A 40 5.11 -14.40 -7.32
N ALA A 41 5.65 -15.43 -7.98
CA ALA A 41 5.32 -16.83 -7.68
C ALA A 41 5.76 -17.26 -6.26
N VAL A 42 6.83 -16.66 -5.74
CA VAL A 42 7.37 -16.99 -4.41
C VAL A 42 6.78 -16.11 -3.31
N HIS A 43 6.46 -14.84 -3.58
CA HIS A 43 6.11 -13.86 -2.55
C HIS A 43 4.68 -13.29 -2.65
N GLY A 44 3.91 -13.61 -3.69
CA GLY A 44 2.59 -13.02 -3.94
C GLY A 44 2.69 -11.56 -4.41
N PRO A 45 1.58 -10.98 -4.91
CA PRO A 45 1.60 -9.66 -5.56
C PRO A 45 2.01 -8.52 -4.62
N TYR A 46 1.62 -8.58 -3.35
CA TYR A 46 1.99 -7.56 -2.36
C TYR A 46 3.49 -7.47 -2.14
N GLU A 47 4.13 -8.58 -1.77
CA GLU A 47 5.57 -8.57 -1.47
C GLU A 47 6.41 -8.25 -2.70
N PHE A 48 5.99 -8.71 -3.89
CA PHE A 48 6.65 -8.34 -5.14
C PHE A 48 6.66 -6.83 -5.36
N VAL A 49 5.49 -6.19 -5.28
CA VAL A 49 5.38 -4.75 -5.51
C VAL A 49 6.03 -3.95 -4.38
N LEU A 50 5.91 -4.40 -3.12
CA LEU A 50 6.58 -3.79 -1.98
C LEU A 50 8.10 -3.79 -2.17
N HIS A 51 8.68 -4.90 -2.65
CA HIS A 51 10.11 -4.98 -2.92
C HIS A 51 10.56 -4.00 -4.01
N LEU A 52 9.77 -3.87 -5.09
CA LEU A 52 10.04 -2.89 -6.13
C LEU A 52 9.97 -1.46 -5.58
N TYR A 53 8.96 -1.16 -4.78
CA TYR A 53 8.77 0.15 -4.14
C TYR A 53 9.94 0.51 -3.22
N GLN A 54 10.35 -0.40 -2.35
CA GLN A 54 11.48 -0.18 -1.42
C GLN A 54 12.80 0.06 -2.17
N ARG A 55 12.98 -0.51 -3.36
CA ARG A 55 14.20 -0.37 -4.14
C ARG A 55 14.23 0.84 -5.05
N LYS A 56 13.08 1.22 -5.62
CA LYS A 56 13.01 2.20 -6.72
C LYS A 56 12.08 3.39 -6.43
N GLY A 57 11.38 3.38 -5.31
CA GLY A 57 10.32 4.34 -4.98
C GLY A 57 9.11 4.25 -5.93
N ALA A 58 8.15 5.16 -5.74
CA ALA A 58 6.94 5.22 -6.55
C ALA A 58 7.23 5.35 -8.06
N SER A 59 8.26 6.11 -8.44
CA SER A 59 8.65 6.33 -9.85
C SER A 59 9.17 5.08 -10.55
N GLY A 60 9.55 4.04 -9.79
CA GLY A 60 10.03 2.78 -10.34
C GLY A 60 8.97 1.71 -10.52
N LEU A 61 7.72 2.01 -10.16
CA LEU A 61 6.56 1.13 -10.35
C LEU A 61 5.84 1.46 -11.66
N THR A 62 5.20 0.45 -12.25
CA THR A 62 4.17 0.70 -13.28
C THR A 62 2.91 1.28 -12.64
N GLU A 63 2.02 1.90 -13.43
CA GLU A 63 0.78 2.45 -12.89
C GLU A 63 -0.07 1.40 -12.16
N PRO A 64 -0.29 0.18 -12.69
CA PRO A 64 -1.03 -0.86 -11.96
C PRO A 64 -0.36 -1.30 -10.65
N GLN A 65 0.97 -1.37 -10.62
CA GLN A 65 1.71 -1.70 -9.39
C GLN A 65 1.52 -0.61 -8.33
N LEU A 66 1.65 0.66 -8.72
CA LEU A 66 1.47 1.79 -7.81
C LEU A 66 0.02 1.89 -7.32
N ASP A 67 -0.96 1.70 -8.21
CA ASP A 67 -2.38 1.68 -7.86
C ASP A 67 -2.69 0.57 -6.84
N TYR A 68 -2.19 -0.64 -7.10
CA TYR A 68 -2.35 -1.79 -6.20
C TYR A 68 -1.74 -1.53 -4.83
N LEU A 69 -0.48 -1.09 -4.76
CA LEU A 69 0.21 -0.86 -3.49
C LEU A 69 -0.45 0.26 -2.68
N THR A 70 -0.84 1.35 -3.36
CA THR A 70 -1.51 2.49 -2.74
C THR A 70 -2.79 2.06 -2.04
N LEU A 71 -3.64 1.30 -2.75
CA LEU A 71 -4.92 0.85 -2.21
C LEU A 71 -4.75 -0.26 -1.18
N TYR A 72 -3.76 -1.14 -1.32
CA TYR A 72 -3.45 -2.16 -0.32
C TYR A 72 -3.12 -1.52 1.03
N TRP A 73 -2.22 -0.54 1.05
CA TRP A 73 -1.84 0.15 2.29
C TRP A 73 -2.98 1.00 2.85
N LEU A 74 -3.74 1.68 1.98
CA LEU A 74 -4.92 2.42 2.44
C LEU A 74 -5.91 1.49 3.14
N ASP A 75 -6.27 0.36 2.53
CA ASP A 75 -7.22 -0.60 3.12
C ASP A 75 -6.70 -1.19 4.43
N ALA A 76 -5.43 -1.60 4.47
CA ALA A 76 -4.81 -2.17 5.66
C ALA A 76 -4.81 -1.19 6.85
N GLU A 77 -4.47 0.07 6.59
CA GLU A 77 -4.38 1.10 7.63
C GLU A 77 -5.76 1.55 8.10
N VAL A 78 -6.67 1.83 7.15
CA VAL A 78 -8.03 2.27 7.46
C VAL A 78 -8.79 1.18 8.21
N ARG A 79 -8.69 -0.09 7.82
CA ARG A 79 -9.34 -1.18 8.57
C ARG A 79 -8.75 -1.44 9.95
N ASN A 80 -7.50 -1.05 10.20
CA ASN A 80 -6.85 -1.25 11.49
C ASN A 80 -7.06 -0.06 12.46
N GLY A 81 -7.13 1.17 11.95
CA GLY A 81 -7.23 2.38 12.81
C GLY A 81 -7.85 3.60 12.14
N GLY A 82 -8.60 3.42 11.05
CA GLY A 82 -9.23 4.49 10.30
C GLY A 82 -8.25 5.32 9.46
N PHE A 83 -8.77 6.32 8.77
CA PHE A 83 -7.99 7.29 8.00
C PHE A 83 -6.98 8.03 8.89
N SER A 84 -7.27 8.19 10.19
CA SER A 84 -6.32 8.80 11.14
C SER A 84 -4.99 8.05 11.18
N GLN A 85 -5.02 6.72 11.22
CA GLN A 85 -3.84 5.87 11.22
C GLN A 85 -3.16 5.89 9.85
N TYR A 86 -3.94 5.83 8.76
CA TYR A 86 -3.41 5.93 7.40
C TYR A 86 -2.57 7.19 7.17
N TYR A 87 -3.07 8.35 7.62
CA TYR A 87 -2.35 9.62 7.49
C TYR A 87 -1.21 9.77 8.50
N PHE A 88 -1.29 9.17 9.69
CA PHE A 88 -0.22 9.21 10.68
C PHE A 88 0.98 8.34 10.29
N ASN A 89 0.73 7.17 9.67
CA ASN A 89 1.77 6.23 9.26
C ASN A 89 2.46 6.65 7.97
N SER A 90 3.58 5.98 7.65
CA SER A 90 4.36 6.25 6.44
C SER A 90 3.56 6.01 5.15
N SER A 91 2.60 5.08 5.18
CA SER A 91 1.63 4.83 4.11
C SER A 91 0.92 6.08 3.59
N GLY A 92 0.73 7.09 4.43
CA GLY A 92 0.11 8.36 4.06
C GLY A 92 0.88 9.13 2.98
N GLU A 93 2.15 8.79 2.70
CA GLU A 93 2.90 9.34 1.58
C GLU A 93 2.27 9.01 0.21
N LEU A 94 1.49 7.92 0.13
CA LEU A 94 0.79 7.48 -1.08
C LEU A 94 -0.58 8.13 -1.27
N ALA A 95 -1.04 8.95 -0.32
CA ALA A 95 -2.35 9.61 -0.39
C ALA A 95 -2.58 10.44 -1.67
N PRO A 96 -1.56 11.09 -2.29
CA PRO A 96 -1.73 11.77 -3.58
C PRO A 96 -2.16 10.84 -4.73
N TYR A 97 -1.87 9.54 -4.64
CA TYR A 97 -2.21 8.54 -5.67
C TYR A 97 -3.57 7.86 -5.43
N ALA A 98 -4.05 7.87 -4.18
CA ALA A 98 -5.16 7.02 -3.74
C ALA A 98 -6.48 7.25 -4.49
N VAL A 99 -6.81 8.50 -4.81
CA VAL A 99 -8.05 8.83 -5.56
C VAL A 99 -7.98 8.30 -7.00
N LYS A 100 -6.82 8.46 -7.67
CA LYS A 100 -6.62 7.94 -9.03
C LYS A 100 -6.67 6.41 -9.01
N ALA A 101 -5.96 5.79 -8.06
CA ALA A 101 -5.91 4.35 -7.92
C ALA A 101 -7.30 3.74 -7.72
N ALA A 102 -8.12 4.32 -6.82
CA ALA A 102 -9.49 3.85 -6.59
C ALA A 102 -10.34 3.90 -7.87
N ARG A 103 -10.21 4.97 -8.69
CA ARG A 103 -10.90 5.06 -9.98
C ARG A 103 -10.37 4.02 -10.99
N SER A 104 -9.05 3.80 -11.01
CA SER A 104 -8.38 2.84 -11.90
C SER A 104 -8.86 1.40 -11.68
N VAL A 105 -9.09 1.03 -10.42
CA VAL A 105 -9.61 -0.30 -10.06
C VAL A 105 -11.13 -0.43 -10.17
N GLY A 106 -11.83 0.61 -10.64
CA GLY A 106 -13.28 0.62 -10.81
C GLY A 106 -14.07 0.84 -9.51
N ALA A 107 -13.50 1.56 -8.54
CA ALA A 107 -14.12 1.89 -7.24
C ALA A 107 -14.41 3.41 -7.11
N PRO A 108 -15.37 3.97 -7.88
CA PRO A 108 -15.69 5.40 -7.87
C PRO A 108 -16.31 5.90 -6.56
N GLU A 109 -17.09 5.10 -5.83
CA GLU A 109 -17.66 5.52 -4.54
C GLU A 109 -16.57 5.66 -3.49
N LEU A 110 -15.66 4.69 -3.44
CA LEU A 110 -14.48 4.71 -2.59
C LEU A 110 -13.57 5.88 -2.96
N ALA A 111 -13.36 6.14 -4.25
CA ALA A 111 -12.58 7.29 -4.71
C ALA A 111 -13.15 8.62 -4.18
N LYS A 112 -14.48 8.74 -4.09
CA LYS A 112 -15.13 9.93 -3.52
C LYS A 112 -14.87 10.06 -2.02
N ILE A 113 -14.96 8.96 -1.26
CA ILE A 113 -14.65 8.95 0.19
C ILE A 113 -13.20 9.38 0.42
N ILE A 114 -12.25 8.79 -0.31
CA ILE A 114 -10.82 9.12 -0.21
C ILE A 114 -10.57 10.58 -0.60
N GLN A 115 -11.25 11.08 -1.65
CA GLN A 115 -11.12 12.46 -2.08
C GLN A 115 -11.58 13.45 -1.00
N GLU A 116 -12.69 13.15 -0.32
CA GLU A 116 -13.21 13.96 0.78
C GLU A 116 -12.28 13.91 2.00
N ALA A 117 -11.71 12.75 2.33
CA ALA A 117 -10.71 12.61 3.39
C ALA A 117 -9.43 13.43 3.09
N ASN A 118 -8.92 13.34 1.86
CA ASN A 118 -7.76 14.12 1.43
C ASN A 118 -8.03 15.63 1.44
N ALA A 119 -9.26 16.06 1.14
CA ALA A 119 -9.62 17.47 1.11
C ALA A 119 -9.56 18.16 2.48
N LEU A 120 -9.62 17.40 3.58
CA LEU A 120 -9.45 17.94 4.95
C LEU A 120 -8.06 18.56 5.20
N PHE A 121 -7.06 18.18 4.39
CA PHE A 121 -5.72 18.75 4.43
C PHE A 121 -5.60 20.04 3.59
N GLY A 122 -6.68 20.50 2.97
CA GLY A 122 -6.74 21.68 2.12
C GLY A 122 -6.51 21.37 0.63
N LYS A 123 -6.38 22.44 -0.18
CA LYS A 123 -6.33 22.35 -1.65
C LYS A 123 -5.26 21.40 -2.20
N ASN A 124 -4.13 21.28 -1.51
CA ASN A 124 -3.01 20.47 -1.95
C ASN A 124 -3.07 19.02 -1.43
N GLY A 125 -4.06 18.69 -0.59
CA GLY A 125 -4.14 17.40 0.08
C GLY A 125 -3.05 17.21 1.15
N PRO A 126 -2.95 15.99 1.70
CA PRO A 126 -1.93 15.64 2.70
C PRO A 126 -0.52 15.75 2.11
N ASP A 127 0.41 16.33 2.87
CA ASP A 127 1.81 16.42 2.47
C ASP A 127 2.44 15.00 2.38
N PRO A 128 3.24 14.68 1.36
CA PRO A 128 3.95 13.40 1.32
C PRO A 128 4.96 13.24 2.46
N ASP A 129 5.54 14.34 2.95
CA ASP A 129 6.41 14.32 4.12
C ASP A 129 5.61 14.03 5.40
N ARG A 130 6.07 13.04 6.17
CA ARG A 130 5.34 12.58 7.34
C ARG A 130 5.25 13.62 8.45
N GLU A 131 6.30 14.37 8.72
CA GLU A 131 6.29 15.37 9.81
C GLU A 131 5.32 16.51 9.47
N LYS A 132 5.40 17.04 8.25
CA LYS A 132 4.45 18.06 7.77
C LYS A 132 3.01 17.56 7.75
N ARG A 133 2.79 16.31 7.34
CA ARG A 133 1.46 15.69 7.35
C ARG A 133 0.91 15.49 8.75
N MET A 134 1.75 15.14 9.73
CA MET A 134 1.35 15.07 11.14
C MET A 134 0.93 16.45 11.67
N ASP A 135 1.67 17.50 11.32
CA ASP A 135 1.30 18.89 11.66
C ASP A 135 -0.02 19.33 11.00
N GLN A 136 -0.33 18.82 9.80
CA GLN A 136 -1.64 19.02 9.17
C GLN A 136 -2.73 18.21 9.89
N LEU A 137 -2.48 16.93 10.16
CA LEU A 137 -3.43 16.00 10.78
C LEU A 137 -3.85 16.47 12.18
N SER A 138 -2.94 17.05 12.96
CA SER A 138 -3.25 17.63 14.29
C SER A 138 -4.29 18.76 14.27
N LYS A 139 -4.55 19.35 13.09
CA LYS A 139 -5.51 20.44 12.89
C LYS A 139 -6.85 19.96 12.32
N ILE A 140 -6.95 18.68 11.95
CA ILE A 140 -8.16 18.09 11.38
C ILE A 140 -9.11 17.72 12.52
N ASP A 141 -10.40 18.01 12.32
CA ASP A 141 -11.44 17.53 13.20
C ASP A 141 -11.61 16.01 13.08
N LEU A 142 -11.30 15.30 14.16
CA LEU A 142 -11.37 13.84 14.22
C LEU A 142 -12.81 13.31 14.11
N GLN A 143 -13.83 14.11 14.45
CA GLN A 143 -15.22 13.71 14.26
C GLN A 143 -15.55 13.60 12.78
N THR A 144 -15.21 14.63 11.99
CA THR A 144 -15.36 14.61 10.52
C THR A 144 -14.60 13.43 9.91
N LEU A 145 -13.40 13.12 10.39
CA LEU A 145 -12.63 11.97 9.90
C LEU A 145 -13.30 10.63 10.25
N GLY A 146 -13.86 10.51 11.45
CA GLY A 146 -14.62 9.32 11.87
C GLY A 146 -15.91 9.09 11.07
N GLU A 147 -16.57 10.14 10.57
CA GLU A 147 -17.70 10.00 9.64
C GLU A 147 -17.26 9.40 8.30
N LEU A 148 -16.06 9.75 7.82
CA LEU A 148 -15.48 9.18 6.61
C LEU A 148 -15.02 7.73 6.82
N ASP A 149 -14.49 7.39 8.00
CA ASP A 149 -14.21 6.01 8.39
C ASP A 149 -15.47 5.15 8.32
N ASN A 150 -16.59 5.62 8.90
CA ASN A 150 -17.87 4.92 8.86
C ASN A 150 -18.35 4.68 7.42
N ARG A 151 -18.24 5.70 6.56
CA ARG A 151 -18.60 5.58 5.14
C ARG A 151 -17.68 4.61 4.41
N TYR A 152 -16.40 4.59 4.73
CA TYR A 152 -15.45 3.62 4.18
C TYR A 152 -15.88 2.19 4.54
N TYR A 153 -16.19 1.93 5.81
CA TYR A 153 -16.62 0.60 6.26
C TYR A 153 -17.96 0.14 5.68
N GLN A 154 -18.83 1.08 5.32
CA GLN A 154 -20.12 0.80 4.69
C GLN A 154 -20.06 0.71 3.16
N CYS A 155 -18.94 1.11 2.55
CA CYS A 155 -18.79 1.10 1.11
C CYS A 155 -18.81 -0.34 0.58
N THR A 156 -19.61 -0.57 -0.46
CA THR A 156 -19.76 -1.91 -1.06
C THR A 156 -18.61 -2.29 -1.99
N GLU A 157 -17.79 -1.32 -2.39
CA GLU A 157 -16.61 -1.50 -3.23
C GLU A 157 -15.44 -2.06 -2.42
N ASN A 158 -15.49 -3.37 -2.13
CA ASN A 158 -14.57 -4.04 -1.24
C ASN A 158 -13.19 -4.30 -1.89
N LEU A 159 -12.15 -3.57 -1.44
CA LEU A 159 -10.79 -3.72 -1.93
C LEU A 159 -10.19 -5.12 -1.76
N SER A 160 -10.62 -5.90 -0.76
CA SER A 160 -10.18 -7.29 -0.60
C SER A 160 -10.65 -8.20 -1.74
N GLU A 161 -11.70 -7.83 -2.46
CA GLU A 161 -12.19 -8.55 -3.64
C GLU A 161 -11.71 -7.93 -4.95
N ILE A 162 -11.60 -6.59 -4.99
CA ILE A 162 -11.20 -5.83 -6.16
C ILE A 162 -9.71 -6.05 -6.48
N LEU A 163 -8.83 -5.95 -5.49
CA LEU A 163 -7.38 -6.00 -5.72
C LEU A 163 -6.87 -7.34 -6.28
N PRO A 164 -7.35 -8.52 -5.81
CA PRO A 164 -6.98 -9.78 -6.44
C PRO A 164 -7.41 -9.87 -7.92
N ARG A 165 -8.61 -9.38 -8.26
CA ARG A 165 -9.09 -9.34 -9.66
C ARG A 165 -8.28 -8.37 -10.50
N PHE A 166 -7.91 -7.23 -9.92
CA PHE A 166 -7.07 -6.23 -10.58
C PHE A 166 -5.71 -6.83 -10.97
N VAL A 167 -5.06 -7.57 -10.08
CA VAL A 167 -3.81 -8.29 -10.36
C VAL A 167 -3.98 -9.28 -11.52
N VAL A 168 -5.04 -10.10 -11.48
CA VAL A 168 -5.34 -11.09 -12.54
C VAL A 168 -5.55 -10.42 -13.90
N ASN A 169 -6.15 -9.23 -13.94
CA ASN A 169 -6.42 -8.47 -15.16
C ASN A 169 -5.20 -7.66 -15.67
N HIS A 170 -4.11 -7.60 -14.91
CA HIS A 170 -2.87 -6.90 -15.28
C HIS A 170 -1.65 -7.85 -15.29
N PRO A 171 -1.72 -8.99 -15.99
CA PRO A 171 -0.69 -10.02 -15.87
C PRO A 171 0.70 -9.57 -16.36
N LYS A 172 0.82 -8.50 -17.14
CA LYS A 172 2.13 -7.99 -17.57
C LYS A 172 2.85 -7.19 -16.49
N ASP A 173 2.10 -6.63 -15.54
CA ASP A 173 2.59 -5.79 -14.46
C ASP A 173 2.93 -6.61 -13.20
N PHE A 174 2.33 -7.78 -13.04
CA PHE A 174 2.49 -8.65 -11.87
C PHE A 174 3.11 -10.00 -12.25
N LYS A 175 4.14 -9.97 -13.11
CA LYS A 175 4.99 -11.12 -13.43
C LYS A 175 6.31 -11.00 -12.71
#